data_AF-A0A7V9WKB1-F1
#
_entry.id   AF-A0A7V9WKB1-F1
#
_cell.length_a   1.000
_cell.length_b   1.000
_cell.length_c   1.000
_cell.angle_alpha   90.00
_cell.angle_beta   90.00
_cell.angle_gamma   90.00
#
_symmetry.space_group_name_H-M   'P 1'
#
loop_
_entity.id
_entity.type
_entity.pdbx_description
1 polymer ?
#
loop_
_entity_poly.entity_id
_entity_poly.type
_entity_poly.pdbx_seq_one_letter_code
_entity_poly.pdbx_strand_id
1 'polypeptide(L)' 'VEAAATFGWDRWVTEDGFTLGMNGFGASGPADALYEHFGFTPENVAKEARRVLDDLKGSS' A
#
# COMPACT_ATOMS: atom_id res chain seq x y z
N VAL A 1 -3.53 -1.61 -4.25
CA VAL A 1 -3.61 -0.26 -3.64
C VAL A 1 -5.06 0.13 -3.63
N GLU A 2 -5.66 0.34 -2.46
CA GLU A 2 -7.08 0.67 -2.32
C GLU A 2 -7.31 1.48 -1.04
N ALA A 3 -8.02 2.61 -1.10
CA ALA A 3 -8.33 3.45 0.07
C ALA A 3 -9.47 2.87 0.94
N ALA A 4 -9.35 1.59 1.29
CA ALA A 4 -10.28 0.81 2.11
C ALA A 4 -9.53 -0.32 2.81
N ALA A 5 -10.25 -1.21 3.50
CA ALA A 5 -9.64 -2.37 4.14
C ALA A 5 -8.91 -3.28 3.13
N THR A 6 -7.78 -3.86 3.54
CA THR A 6 -7.02 -4.79 2.69
C THR A 6 -7.59 -6.20 2.65
N PHE A 7 -8.65 -6.49 3.42
CA PHE A 7 -9.24 -7.82 3.53
C PHE A 7 -9.68 -8.35 2.15
N GLY A 8 -9.19 -9.54 1.78
CA GLY A 8 -9.51 -10.20 0.51
C GLY A 8 -8.51 -9.92 -0.61
N TRP A 9 -7.62 -8.93 -0.46
CA TRP A 9 -6.56 -8.66 -1.45
C TRP A 9 -5.45 -9.71 -1.42
N ASP A 10 -5.27 -10.42 -0.31
CA ASP A 10 -4.36 -11.55 -0.16
C ASP A 10 -4.60 -12.68 -1.18
N ARG A 11 -5.82 -12.79 -1.73
CA ARG A 11 -6.14 -13.73 -2.81
C ARG A 11 -5.46 -13.38 -4.14
N TRP A 12 -5.13 -12.11 -4.36
CA TRP A 12 -4.63 -11.57 -5.63
C TRP A 12 -3.19 -11.09 -5.54
N VAL A 13 -2.73 -10.76 -4.34
CA VAL A 13 -1.36 -10.36 -4.06
C VAL A 13 -0.56 -11.61 -3.67
N THR A 14 0.63 -11.79 -4.25
CA THR A 14 1.52 -12.92 -3.91
C THR A 14 2.06 -12.80 -2.48
N GLU A 15 2.67 -13.87 -1.96
CA GLU A 15 3.29 -13.85 -0.62
C GLU A 15 4.36 -12.76 -0.49
N ASP A 16 5.13 -12.51 -1.55
CA ASP A 16 6.13 -11.44 -1.63
C ASP A 16 5.53 -10.05 -1.92
N GLY A 17 4.23 -9.98 -2.19
CA GLY A 17 3.57 -8.77 -2.64
C GLY A 17 3.25 -7.80 -1.51
N PHE A 18 2.67 -6.66 -1.87
CA PHE A 18 2.34 -5.60 -0.93
C PHE A 18 0.92 -5.08 -1.14
N THR A 19 0.18 -4.90 -0.04
CA THR A 19 -1.12 -4.25 -0.01
C THR A 19 -1.02 -2.92 0.71
N LEU A 20 -1.40 -1.83 0.01
CA LEU A 20 -1.65 -0.53 0.62
C LEU A 20 -3.15 -0.36 0.79
N GLY A 21 -3.59 -0.26 2.04
CA GLY A 21 -4.98 -0.02 2.44
C GLY A 21 -5.08 0.64 3.82
N MET A 22 -6.31 0.83 4.28
CA MET A 22 -6.61 1.47 5.56
C MET A 22 -6.65 0.44 6.70
N ASN A 23 -5.89 0.71 7.77
CA ASN A 23 -5.83 -0.12 8.99
C ASN A 23 -6.70 0.43 10.15
N GLY A 24 -7.55 1.41 9.88
CA GLY A 24 -8.38 2.08 10.89
C GLY A 24 -9.42 3.00 10.25
N PHE A 25 -10.12 3.76 11.08
CA PHE A 25 -11.08 4.76 10.61
C PHE A 25 -10.38 5.93 9.90
N GLY A 26 -11.16 6.66 9.10
CA GLY A 26 -10.71 7.92 8.51
C GLY A 26 -10.51 9.03 9.53
N ALA A 27 -10.14 10.20 9.03
CA ALA A 27 -10.03 11.42 9.80
C ALA A 27 -10.75 12.56 9.07
N SER A 28 -11.04 13.64 9.80
CA SER A 28 -11.65 14.84 9.21
C SER A 28 -10.55 15.75 8.66
N GLY A 29 -10.61 16.07 7.36
CA GLY A 29 -9.65 16.96 6.72
C GLY A 29 -9.79 16.97 5.19
N PRO A 30 -9.04 17.85 4.49
CA PRO A 30 -8.97 17.85 3.04
C PRO A 30 -8.44 16.51 2.51
N ALA A 31 -8.98 16.04 1.39
CA ALA A 31 -8.62 14.73 0.82
C ALA A 31 -7.12 14.58 0.61
N ASP A 32 -6.44 15.55 -0.01
CA ASP A 32 -5.00 15.47 -0.30
C ASP A 32 -4.17 15.26 0.96
N ALA A 33 -4.47 15.99 2.04
CA ALA A 33 -3.81 15.83 3.33
C ALA A 33 -4.09 14.46 3.97
N LEU A 34 -5.29 13.91 3.77
CA LEU A 34 -5.63 12.56 4.24
C LEU A 34 -4.90 11.48 3.42
N TYR A 35 -4.78 11.64 2.10
CA TYR A 35 -4.02 10.72 1.25
C TYR A 35 -2.54 10.71 1.65
N GLU A 36 -1.94 11.88 1.90
CA GLU A 36 -0.58 11.97 2.47
C GLU A 36 -0.48 11.30 3.85
N HIS A 37 -1.41 11.61 4.76
CA HIS A 37 -1.42 11.08 6.11
C HIS A 37 -1.53 9.55 6.16
N PHE A 38 -2.38 8.97 5.31
CA PHE A 38 -2.58 7.52 5.22
C PHE A 38 -1.60 6.83 4.26
N GLY A 39 -0.65 7.57 3.67
CA GLY A 39 0.40 7.02 2.82
C GLY A 39 -0.04 6.63 1.40
N PHE A 40 -1.20 7.09 0.95
CA PHE A 40 -1.67 6.93 -0.44
C PHE A 40 -1.02 7.98 -1.35
N THR A 41 0.30 7.99 -1.41
CA THR A 41 1.07 8.87 -2.28
C THR A 41 1.76 8.08 -3.40
N PRO A 42 1.96 8.67 -4.60
CA PRO A 42 2.71 8.04 -5.67
C PRO A 42 4.10 7.57 -5.22
N GLU A 43 4.78 8.37 -4.39
CA GLU A 43 6.12 8.09 -3.88
C GLU A 43 6.14 6.85 -2.99
N ASN A 44 5.15 6.72 -2.09
CA ASN A 44 5.05 5.57 -1.21
C ASN A 44 4.73 4.29 -2.00
N VAL A 45 3.80 4.38 -2.96
CA VAL A 45 3.46 3.24 -3.83
C VAL A 45 4.68 2.80 -4.64
N ALA A 46 5.41 3.75 -5.25
CA ALA A 46 6.61 3.43 -6.04
C ALA A 46 7.73 2.82 -5.18
N LYS A 47 7.92 3.34 -3.95
CA LYS A 47 8.87 2.80 -2.99
C LYS A 47 8.55 1.34 -2.62
N GLU A 48 7.32 1.05 -2.27
CA GLU A 48 6.93 -0.31 -1.88
C GLU A 48 6.94 -1.28 -3.07
N ALA A 49 6.54 -0.83 -4.25
CA ALA A 49 6.69 -1.62 -5.47
C ALA A 49 8.16 -1.93 -5.79
N ARG A 50 9.08 -0.97 -5.58
CA ARG A 50 10.51 -1.20 -5.73
C ARG A 50 11.01 -2.23 -4.72
N ARG A 51 10.62 -2.11 -3.45
CA ARG A 51 10.97 -3.06 -2.39
C ARG A 51 10.58 -4.49 -2.78
N VAL A 52 9.32 -4.70 -3.19
CA VAL A 52 8.83 -6.02 -3.67
C VAL A 52 9.71 -6.57 -4.79
N LEU A 53 10.08 -5.74 -5.77
CA LEU A 53 10.93 -6.17 -6.89
C LEU A 53 12.36 -6.53 -6.47
N ASP A 54 12.90 -5.87 -5.45
CA ASP A 54 14.26 -6.12 -4.99
C ASP A 54 14.30 -7.37 -4.07
N ASP A 55 13.29 -7.57 -3.24
CA ASP A 55 13.10 -8.79 -2.44
C ASP A 55 13.01 -10.03 -3.35
N LEU A 56 12.29 -9.94 -4.48
CA LEU A 56 12.21 -11.01 -5.47
C LEU A 56 13.55 -11.35 -6.14
N LYS A 57 14.43 -10.36 -6.34
CA LYS A 57 15.77 -10.60 -6.93
C LYS A 57 16.75 -11.21 -5.93
N GLY A 58 16.60 -10.89 -4.65
CA GLY A 58 17.46 -11.41 -3.58
C GLY A 58 17.17 -12.86 -3.18
N SER A 59 16.01 -13.40 -3.59
CA SER A 59 15.57 -14.77 -3.34
C SER A 59 15.97 -15.77 -4.44
N SER A 60 16.80 -15.36 -5.42
CA SER A 60 17.37 -16.21 -6.48
C SER A 60 18.81 -16.62 -6.21
#